data_AF-A0A8D0P4C6-F1
#
_entry.id   AF-A0A8D0P4C6-F1
#
_cell.length_a   1.000
_cell.length_b   1.000
_cell.length_c   1.000
_cell.angle_alpha   90.00
_cell.angle_beta   90.00
_cell.angle_gamma   90.00
#
_symmetry.space_group_name_H-M   'P 1'
#
loop_
_entity.id
_entity.type
_entity.pdbx_description
1 polymer ?
#
loop_
_entity_poly.entity_id
_entity_poly.type
_entity_poly.pdbx_seq_one_letter_code
_entity_poly.pdbx_strand_id
1 'polypeptide(L)'
;MHDVKNHRTFLKRTKYEDLHLEDLFIGNKVNVFSRQLVLIDYGDQYTARQLGSKKEKTLALIKPDAVSKAGEIIEIINKAGFTLTKLKMMTLSRKEATDFHIDHQSRPFLNELIQFITSGPIIAMEILRDDAICEWKKLLGPANSGLARTDAPGSIRAVFGTDGIRNAAHGPDSLSCAARVRRFKNILILVLFLN
;
A
#
# COMPACT_ATOMS: atom_id res chain seq x y z
N MET A 1 1.78 30.91 -4.38
CA MET A 1 2.45 30.31 -3.21
C MET A 1 3.27 31.34 -2.47
N HIS A 2 3.27 31.27 -1.14
CA HIS A 2 3.91 32.23 -0.26
C HIS A 2 4.93 31.54 0.63
N ASP A 3 6.12 32.12 0.75
CA ASP A 3 7.18 31.65 1.63
C ASP A 3 6.92 32.25 3.02
N VAL A 4 6.47 31.41 3.95
CA VAL A 4 6.10 31.82 5.30
C VAL A 4 7.32 32.31 6.09
N LYS A 5 8.49 31.70 5.88
CA LYS A 5 9.72 32.05 6.62
C LYS A 5 10.25 33.42 6.24
N ASN A 6 10.23 33.73 4.95
CA ASN A 6 10.81 34.97 4.41
C ASN A 6 9.76 36.04 4.08
N HIS A 7 8.49 35.81 4.44
CA HIS A 7 7.37 36.73 4.19
C HIS A 7 7.28 37.26 2.76
N ARG A 8 7.52 36.39 1.76
CA ARG A 8 7.54 36.80 0.34
C ARG A 8 6.70 35.90 -0.54
N THR A 9 6.09 36.49 -1.55
CA THR A 9 5.46 35.73 -2.63
C THR A 9 6.53 35.17 -3.55
N PHE A 10 6.59 33.84 -3.69
CA PHE A 10 7.53 33.19 -4.61
C PHE A 10 6.86 32.67 -5.88
N LEU A 11 5.54 32.49 -5.87
CA LEU A 11 4.77 32.14 -7.06
C LEU A 11 3.44 32.90 -7.05
N LYS A 12 3.18 33.70 -8.08
CA LYS A 12 1.89 34.39 -8.25
C LYS A 12 0.79 33.38 -8.63
N ARG A 13 -0.48 33.80 -8.57
CA ARG A 13 -1.60 32.97 -8.98
C ARG A 13 -1.52 32.74 -10.49
N THR A 14 -1.29 31.49 -10.88
CA THR A 14 -1.15 31.07 -12.27
C THR A 14 -1.82 29.71 -12.44
N LYS A 15 -2.36 29.43 -13.62
CA LYS A 15 -2.88 28.10 -13.95
C LYS A 15 -1.70 27.11 -14.01
N TYR A 16 -1.91 25.92 -13.46
CA TYR A 16 -0.96 24.82 -13.55
C TYR A 16 -1.77 23.56 -13.85
N GLU A 17 -1.58 23.01 -15.05
CA GLU A 17 -2.47 21.97 -15.59
C GLU A 17 -2.10 20.57 -15.08
N ASP A 18 -0.83 20.37 -14.73
CA ASP A 18 -0.27 19.08 -14.32
C ASP A 18 -0.43 18.80 -12.81
N LEU A 19 -1.39 19.44 -12.13
CA LEU A 19 -1.66 19.23 -10.71
C LEU A 19 -3.15 19.05 -10.49
N HIS A 20 -3.52 17.87 -10.00
CA HIS A 20 -4.90 17.51 -9.73
C HIS A 20 -5.19 17.54 -8.23
N LEU A 21 -6.47 17.66 -7.84
CA LEU A 21 -6.86 17.66 -6.43
C LEU A 21 -6.48 16.36 -5.71
N GLU A 22 -6.45 15.25 -6.46
CA GLU A 22 -6.08 13.94 -5.92
C GLU A 22 -4.61 13.83 -5.51
N ASP A 23 -3.75 14.72 -6.02
CA ASP A 23 -2.33 14.83 -5.66
C ASP A 23 -2.13 15.59 -4.34
N LEU A 24 -3.16 16.31 -3.87
CA LEU A 24 -3.06 17.23 -2.74
C LEU A 24 -3.28 16.52 -1.39
N PHE A 25 -2.51 15.46 -1.13
CA PHE A 25 -2.55 14.72 0.13
C PHE A 25 -1.24 14.80 0.91
N ILE A 26 -1.34 14.73 2.24
CA ILE A 26 -0.18 14.80 3.13
C ILE A 26 0.81 13.66 2.84
N GLY A 27 2.07 14.05 2.66
CA GLY A 27 3.19 13.17 2.32
C GLY A 27 3.41 12.97 0.83
N ASN A 28 2.55 13.48 -0.05
CA ASN A 28 2.81 13.47 -1.49
C ASN A 28 3.95 14.43 -1.86
N LYS A 29 4.66 14.11 -2.96
CA LYS A 29 5.62 15.01 -3.59
C LYS A 29 5.03 15.50 -4.91
N VAL A 30 4.74 16.78 -4.99
CA VAL A 30 4.19 17.41 -6.20
C VAL A 30 5.25 18.27 -6.86
N ASN A 31 5.26 18.27 -8.19
CA ASN A 31 6.14 19.13 -8.97
C ASN A 31 5.37 20.38 -9.39
N VAL A 32 5.90 21.55 -9.09
CA VAL A 32 5.35 22.85 -9.49
C VAL A 32 6.46 23.67 -10.11
N PHE A 33 6.40 23.89 -11.44
CA PHE A 33 7.40 24.64 -12.22
C PHE A 33 8.86 24.26 -11.87
N SER A 34 9.17 22.96 -12.01
CA SER A 34 10.50 22.37 -11.74
C SER A 34 10.95 22.37 -10.28
N ARG A 35 10.05 22.68 -9.33
CA ARG A 35 10.30 22.51 -7.89
C ARG A 35 9.50 21.34 -7.36
N GLN A 36 10.19 20.41 -6.73
CA GLN A 36 9.53 19.34 -5.98
C GLN A 36 9.19 19.84 -4.58
N LEU A 37 7.91 19.73 -4.22
CA LEU A 37 7.36 20.18 -2.95
C LEU A 37 6.72 19.01 -2.23
N VAL A 38 6.99 18.88 -0.94
CA VAL A 38 6.35 17.89 -0.09
C VAL A 38 5.19 18.53 0.63
N LEU A 39 4.00 17.94 0.51
CA LEU A 39 2.82 18.38 1.26
C LEU A 39 2.94 17.87 2.69
N ILE A 40 3.20 18.77 3.64
CA ILE A 40 3.46 18.39 5.04
C ILE A 40 2.21 18.47 5.92
N ASP A 41 1.31 19.40 5.63
CA ASP A 41 0.07 19.62 6.36
C ASP A 41 -0.87 20.51 5.53
N TYR A 42 -2.13 20.62 5.96
CA TYR A 42 -3.10 21.58 5.41
C TYR A 42 -3.04 22.89 6.20
N GLY A 43 -3.18 24.02 5.51
CA GLY A 43 -3.12 25.35 6.14
C GLY A 43 -4.33 25.70 7.01
N ASP A 44 -5.44 24.97 6.85
CA ASP A 44 -6.69 25.22 7.56
C ASP A 44 -7.56 23.96 7.69
N GLN A 45 -8.50 23.98 8.63
CA GLN A 45 -9.34 22.84 8.96
C GLN A 45 -10.40 22.53 7.87
N TYR A 46 -10.82 23.52 7.09
CA TYR A 46 -11.77 23.30 6.00
C TYR A 46 -11.12 22.47 4.89
N THR A 47 -9.94 22.89 4.43
CA THR A 47 -9.13 22.14 3.45
C THR A 47 -8.78 20.75 3.98
N ALA A 48 -8.43 20.63 5.26
CA ALA A 48 -8.16 19.34 5.87
C ALA A 48 -9.37 18.38 5.84
N ARG A 49 -10.59 18.89 6.02
CA ARG A 49 -11.81 18.07 5.91
C ARG A 49 -12.10 17.68 4.46
N GLN A 50 -11.90 18.59 3.51
CA GLN A 50 -12.16 18.34 2.09
C GLN A 50 -11.16 17.36 1.47
N LEU A 51 -9.87 17.49 1.78
CA LEU A 51 -8.79 16.72 1.15
C LEU A 51 -8.23 15.61 2.03
N GLY A 52 -8.32 15.75 3.36
CA GLY A 52 -7.65 14.86 4.31
C GLY A 52 -8.48 13.71 4.85
N SER A 53 -9.82 13.78 4.79
CA SER A 53 -10.65 12.97 5.68
C SER A 53 -10.78 11.48 5.32
N LYS A 54 -10.23 11.00 4.21
CA LYS A 54 -10.42 9.60 3.79
C LYS A 54 -9.19 8.86 3.26
N LYS A 55 -8.13 9.56 2.83
CA LYS A 55 -6.95 8.92 2.26
C LYS A 55 -6.15 8.14 3.31
N GLU A 56 -6.20 6.82 3.20
CA GLU A 56 -5.46 5.88 4.04
C GLU A 56 -4.34 5.21 3.25
N LYS A 57 -3.24 4.90 3.94
CA LYS A 57 -2.16 4.07 3.38
C LYS A 57 -2.28 2.66 3.92
N THR A 58 -2.10 1.67 3.06
CA THR A 58 -2.07 0.27 3.45
C THR A 58 -0.96 -0.49 2.73
N LEU A 59 -0.56 -1.62 3.30
CA LEU A 59 0.40 -2.54 2.70
C LEU A 59 -0.34 -3.48 1.75
N ALA A 60 0.16 -3.57 0.51
CA ALA A 60 -0.17 -4.64 -0.41
C ALA A 60 1.09 -5.46 -0.67
N LEU A 61 0.94 -6.78 -0.64
CA LEU A 61 2.02 -7.71 -0.90
C LEU A 61 1.59 -8.68 -2.00
N ILE A 62 2.41 -8.83 -3.04
CA ILE A 62 2.32 -9.92 -4.02
C ILE A 62 3.28 -11.02 -3.58
N LYS A 63 2.73 -12.23 -3.40
CA LYS A 63 3.44 -13.42 -2.93
C LYS A 63 4.20 -14.11 -4.08
N PRO A 64 5.12 -15.04 -3.78
CA PRO A 64 6.00 -15.63 -4.80
C PRO A 64 5.27 -16.35 -5.94
N ASP A 65 4.11 -16.95 -5.65
CA ASP A 65 3.24 -17.63 -6.62
C ASP A 65 2.67 -16.70 -7.70
N ALA A 66 2.53 -15.40 -7.40
CA ALA A 66 1.91 -14.44 -8.29
C ALA A 66 2.87 -13.37 -8.84
N VAL A 67 4.18 -13.48 -8.57
CA VAL A 67 5.17 -12.52 -9.08
C VAL A 67 5.22 -12.50 -10.61
N SER A 68 5.09 -13.66 -11.26
CA SER A 68 5.02 -13.75 -12.73
C SER A 68 3.79 -13.03 -13.32
N LYS A 69 2.78 -12.77 -12.49
CA LYS A 69 1.53 -12.08 -12.80
C LYS A 69 1.44 -10.68 -12.20
N ALA A 70 2.55 -10.16 -11.68
CA ALA A 70 2.58 -8.88 -10.96
C ALA A 70 2.06 -7.69 -11.79
N GLY A 71 2.37 -7.65 -13.09
CA GLY A 71 1.88 -6.58 -13.97
C GLY A 71 0.35 -6.52 -14.04
N GLU A 72 -0.31 -7.67 -14.15
CA GLU A 72 -1.78 -7.78 -14.17
C GLU A 72 -2.38 -7.35 -12.82
N ILE A 73 -1.76 -7.75 -11.70
CA ILE A 73 -2.21 -7.39 -10.36
C ILE A 73 -2.05 -5.88 -10.09
N ILE A 74 -0.92 -5.29 -10.49
CA ILE A 74 -0.67 -3.85 -10.34
C ILE A 74 -1.68 -3.05 -11.18
N GLU A 75 -1.98 -3.52 -12.39
CA GLU A 75 -3.00 -2.91 -13.23
C GLU A 75 -4.40 -2.96 -12.59
N ILE A 76 -4.76 -4.08 -11.95
CA ILE A 76 -6.01 -4.19 -11.19
C ILE A 76 -6.03 -3.21 -10.01
N ILE A 77 -4.91 -3.05 -9.29
CA ILE A 77 -4.78 -2.09 -8.18
C ILE A 77 -4.99 -0.66 -8.69
N ASN A 78 -4.34 -0.29 -9.80
CA ASN A 78 -4.49 1.04 -10.41
C ASN A 78 -5.93 1.29 -10.87
N LYS A 79 -6.55 0.34 -11.57
CA LYS A 79 -7.94 0.43 -12.04
C LYS A 79 -8.95 0.51 -10.90
N ALA A 80 -8.62 -0.07 -9.74
CA ALA A 80 -9.42 0.06 -8.53
C ALA A 80 -9.25 1.42 -7.82
N GLY A 81 -8.52 2.37 -8.42
CA GLY A 81 -8.37 3.74 -7.91
C GLY A 81 -7.37 3.88 -6.77
N PHE A 82 -6.45 2.92 -6.61
CA PHE A 82 -5.33 3.06 -5.67
C PHE A 82 -4.17 3.79 -6.33
N THR A 83 -3.54 4.69 -5.57
CA THR A 83 -2.25 5.28 -5.91
C THR A 83 -1.14 4.43 -5.28
N LEU A 84 -0.20 3.92 -6.08
CA LEU A 84 1.02 3.30 -5.55
C LEU A 84 2.00 4.39 -5.13
N THR A 85 2.28 4.51 -3.83
CA THR A 85 3.23 5.51 -3.32
C THR A 85 4.65 4.97 -3.19
N LYS A 86 4.80 3.65 -3.00
CA LYS A 86 6.10 2.94 -2.94
C LYS A 86 5.95 1.52 -3.45
N LEU A 87 7.01 0.98 -4.05
CA LEU A 87 7.09 -0.41 -4.49
C LEU A 87 8.53 -0.92 -4.34
N LYS A 88 8.71 -2.15 -3.88
CA LYS A 88 9.99 -2.86 -3.92
C LYS A 88 9.79 -4.36 -4.09
N MET A 89 10.58 -4.94 -4.98
CA MET A 89 10.76 -6.38 -5.07
C MET A 89 11.93 -6.81 -4.17
N MET A 90 11.73 -7.85 -3.38
CA MET A 90 12.76 -8.38 -2.48
C MET A 90 12.50 -9.85 -2.12
N THR A 91 13.49 -10.52 -1.54
CA THR A 91 13.33 -11.86 -0.95
C THR A 91 13.47 -11.74 0.56
N LEU A 92 12.54 -12.31 1.32
CA LEU A 92 12.60 -12.29 2.77
C LEU A 92 13.49 -13.42 3.30
N SER A 93 14.31 -13.09 4.29
CA SER A 93 14.92 -14.11 5.14
C SER A 93 13.84 -14.78 6.02
N ARG A 94 14.13 -16.00 6.49
CA ARG A 94 13.24 -16.71 7.42
C ARG A 94 12.94 -15.88 8.69
N LYS A 95 13.92 -15.15 9.20
CA LYS A 95 13.75 -14.28 10.37
C LYS A 95 12.75 -13.16 10.07
N GLU A 96 12.95 -12.41 8.98
CA GLU A 96 12.05 -11.32 8.58
C GLU A 96 10.63 -11.80 8.33
N ALA A 97 10.47 -12.95 7.66
CA ALA A 97 9.15 -13.55 7.42
C ALA A 97 8.46 -13.96 8.74
N THR A 98 9.22 -14.50 9.70
CA THR A 98 8.69 -14.92 11.01
C THR A 98 8.27 -13.71 11.84
N ASP A 99 9.10 -12.66 11.86
CA ASP A 99 8.79 -11.40 12.54
C ASP A 99 7.55 -10.73 11.91
N PHE A 100 7.40 -10.82 10.59
CA PHE A 100 6.22 -10.31 9.86
C PHE A 100 4.93 -11.05 10.22
N HIS A 101 5.01 -12.36 10.51
CA HIS A 101 3.85 -13.20 10.85
C HIS A 101 3.76 -13.54 12.35
N ILE A 102 4.32 -12.71 13.23
CA ILE A 102 4.36 -12.94 14.68
C ILE A 102 2.97 -13.18 15.29
N ASP A 103 1.94 -12.49 14.81
CA ASP A 103 0.55 -12.63 15.26
C ASP A 103 -0.05 -14.02 14.92
N HIS A 104 0.63 -14.81 14.10
CA HIS A 104 0.26 -16.17 13.72
C HIS A 104 1.16 -17.25 14.32
N GLN A 105 2.02 -16.93 15.30
CA GLN A 105 2.96 -17.88 15.94
C GLN A 105 2.31 -19.18 16.44
N SER A 106 1.06 -19.13 16.87
CA SER A 106 0.31 -20.29 17.36
C SER A 106 -0.47 -21.06 16.28
N ARG A 107 -0.41 -20.64 15.00
CA ARG A 107 -1.16 -21.26 13.92
C ARG A 107 -0.39 -22.46 13.35
N PRO A 108 -1.03 -23.63 13.15
CA PRO A 108 -0.35 -24.84 12.69
C PRO A 108 0.25 -24.71 11.27
N PHE A 109 -0.26 -23.78 10.46
CA PHE A 109 0.21 -23.52 9.09
C PHE A 109 1.36 -22.51 8.99
N LEU A 110 1.84 -21.94 10.11
CA LEU A 110 2.84 -20.86 10.06
C LEU A 110 4.15 -21.34 9.40
N ASN A 111 4.66 -22.51 9.77
CA ASN A 111 5.93 -23.01 9.22
C ASN A 111 5.88 -23.17 7.70
N GLU A 112 4.76 -23.69 7.18
CA GLU A 112 4.52 -23.82 5.74
C GLU A 112 4.40 -22.45 5.06
N LEU A 113 3.69 -21.50 5.70
CA LEU A 113 3.59 -20.13 5.22
C LEU A 113 4.96 -19.44 5.14
N ILE A 114 5.80 -19.57 6.17
CA ILE A 114 7.15 -19.01 6.20
C ILE A 114 8.00 -19.64 5.11
N GLN A 115 8.01 -20.97 5.00
CA GLN A 115 8.76 -21.67 3.96
C GLN A 115 8.36 -21.17 2.57
N PHE A 116 7.05 -21.03 2.32
CA PHE A 116 6.52 -20.51 1.06
C PHE A 116 6.91 -19.06 0.80
N ILE A 117 6.72 -18.14 1.76
CA ILE A 117 7.04 -16.72 1.56
C ILE A 117 8.53 -16.50 1.31
N THR A 118 9.40 -17.35 1.88
CA THR A 118 10.85 -17.28 1.68
C THR A 118 11.34 -18.04 0.43
N SER A 119 10.46 -18.73 -0.30
CA SER A 119 10.88 -19.58 -1.44
C SER A 119 11.21 -18.79 -2.70
N GLY A 120 10.96 -17.49 -2.74
CA GLY A 120 11.16 -16.66 -3.92
C GLY A 120 10.96 -15.17 -3.63
N PRO A 121 11.09 -14.32 -4.67
CA PRO A 121 10.85 -12.90 -4.53
C PRO A 121 9.38 -12.61 -4.20
N ILE A 122 9.18 -11.50 -3.51
CA ILE A 122 7.88 -10.88 -3.23
C ILE A 122 7.91 -9.44 -3.74
N ILE A 123 6.73 -8.84 -3.93
CA ILE A 123 6.62 -7.40 -4.22
C ILE A 123 5.82 -6.75 -3.10
N ALA A 124 6.46 -5.87 -2.34
CA ALA A 124 5.83 -5.07 -1.30
C ALA A 124 5.51 -3.67 -1.83
N MET A 125 4.28 -3.21 -1.58
CA MET A 125 3.76 -1.93 -2.05
C MET A 125 3.08 -1.15 -0.92
N GLU A 126 3.30 0.16 -0.89
CA GLU A 126 2.48 1.10 -0.13
C GLU A 126 1.43 1.65 -1.11
N ILE A 127 0.15 1.37 -0.85
CA ILE A 127 -0.97 1.83 -1.67
C ILE A 127 -1.83 2.81 -0.87
N LEU A 128 -2.36 3.81 -1.57
CA LEU A 128 -3.12 4.92 -1.01
C LEU A 128 -4.47 5.03 -1.72
N ARG A 129 -5.54 5.16 -0.96
CA ARG A 129 -6.89 5.45 -1.46
C ARG A 129 -7.77 5.93 -0.30
N ASP A 130 -8.90 6.52 -0.63
CA ASP A 130 -9.98 6.65 0.32
C ASP A 130 -10.44 5.26 0.80
N ASP A 131 -10.53 5.07 2.12
CA ASP A 131 -10.90 3.78 2.73
C ASP A 131 -10.01 2.60 2.28
N ALA A 132 -8.73 2.87 2.02
CA ALA A 132 -7.80 1.96 1.33
C ALA A 132 -7.76 0.55 1.92
N ILE A 133 -7.85 0.41 3.24
CA ILE A 133 -7.78 -0.90 3.90
C ILE A 133 -9.03 -1.72 3.59
N CYS A 134 -10.20 -1.09 3.67
CA CYS A 134 -11.48 -1.73 3.38
C CYS A 134 -11.56 -2.13 1.91
N GLU A 135 -11.21 -1.20 1.03
CA GLU A 135 -11.21 -1.41 -0.41
C GLU A 135 -10.18 -2.47 -0.84
N TRP A 136 -9.00 -2.50 -0.21
CA TRP A 136 -7.97 -3.50 -0.53
C TRP A 136 -8.42 -4.91 -0.13
N LYS A 137 -9.08 -5.05 1.04
CA LYS A 137 -9.66 -6.32 1.47
C LYS A 137 -10.75 -6.81 0.53
N LYS A 138 -11.62 -5.92 0.05
CA LYS A 138 -12.64 -6.26 -0.94
C LYS A 138 -12.00 -6.76 -2.24
N LEU A 139 -10.97 -6.05 -2.71
CA LEU A 139 -10.25 -6.41 -3.94
C LEU A 139 -9.48 -7.74 -3.83
N LEU A 140 -8.94 -8.06 -2.64
CA LEU A 140 -8.33 -9.35 -2.35
C LEU A 140 -9.35 -10.49 -2.34
N GLY A 141 -10.49 -10.29 -1.68
CA GLY A 141 -11.46 -11.34 -1.38
C GLY A 141 -11.01 -12.30 -0.26
N PRO A 142 -11.79 -13.36 0.00
CA PRO A 142 -11.53 -14.35 1.06
C PRO A 142 -10.11 -14.93 1.02
N ALA A 143 -9.51 -15.19 2.19
CA ALA A 143 -8.13 -15.67 2.27
C ALA A 143 -7.92 -17.05 1.63
N ASN A 144 -8.93 -17.92 1.65
CA ASN A 144 -8.91 -19.18 0.93
C ASN A 144 -9.36 -18.95 -0.52
N SER A 145 -8.49 -19.25 -1.48
CA SER A 145 -8.75 -19.03 -2.91
C SER A 145 -9.95 -19.83 -3.44
N GLY A 146 -10.27 -20.99 -2.85
CA GLY A 146 -11.47 -21.75 -3.16
C GLY A 146 -12.75 -21.03 -2.77
N LEU A 147 -12.80 -20.46 -1.56
CA LEU A 147 -13.91 -19.60 -1.12
C LEU A 147 -13.96 -18.28 -1.90
N ALA A 148 -12.80 -17.73 -2.27
CA ALA A 148 -12.77 -16.53 -3.10
C ALA A 148 -13.42 -16.77 -4.47
N ARG A 149 -13.19 -17.93 -5.09
CA ARG A 149 -13.84 -18.30 -6.36
C ARG A 149 -15.37 -18.39 -6.26
N THR A 150 -15.92 -18.75 -5.10
CA THR A 150 -17.38 -18.81 -4.89
C THR A 150 -17.97 -17.45 -4.50
N ASP A 151 -17.35 -16.76 -3.55
CA ASP A 151 -17.95 -15.59 -2.90
C ASP A 151 -17.60 -14.27 -3.60
N ALA A 152 -16.45 -14.22 -4.27
CA ALA A 152 -15.91 -13.04 -4.94
C ALA A 152 -15.07 -13.43 -6.18
N PRO A 153 -15.68 -13.99 -7.24
CA PRO A 153 -14.96 -14.61 -8.35
C PRO A 153 -14.01 -13.68 -9.12
N GLY A 154 -14.25 -12.37 -9.08
CA GLY A 154 -13.37 -11.34 -9.67
C GLY A 154 -12.24 -10.86 -8.75
N SER A 155 -12.11 -11.41 -7.54
CA SER A 155 -11.07 -10.97 -6.60
C SER A 155 -9.69 -11.47 -6.99
N ILE A 156 -8.64 -10.79 -6.52
CA ILE A 156 -7.25 -11.19 -6.79
C ILE A 156 -6.99 -12.64 -6.34
N ARG A 157 -7.49 -13.03 -5.17
CA ARG A 157 -7.31 -14.40 -4.65
C ARG A 157 -8.10 -15.44 -5.44
N ALA A 158 -9.24 -15.08 -6.00
CA ALA A 158 -10.02 -15.99 -6.85
C ALA A 158 -9.31 -16.27 -8.18
N VAL A 159 -8.77 -15.22 -8.80
CA VAL A 159 -8.16 -15.27 -10.14
C VAL A 159 -6.74 -15.83 -10.12
N PHE A 160 -5.91 -15.40 -9.17
CA PHE A 160 -4.48 -15.72 -9.15
C PHE A 160 -4.08 -16.72 -8.05
N GLY A 161 -4.95 -16.96 -7.07
CA GLY A 161 -4.68 -17.85 -5.94
C GLY A 161 -5.02 -19.31 -6.20
N THR A 162 -4.24 -20.21 -5.62
CA THR A 162 -4.46 -21.67 -5.72
C THR A 162 -5.13 -22.23 -4.47
N ASP A 163 -4.58 -21.93 -3.28
CA ASP A 163 -5.03 -22.46 -1.99
C ASP A 163 -5.10 -21.37 -0.89
N GLY A 164 -5.07 -21.75 0.40
CA GLY A 164 -5.12 -20.81 1.52
C GLY A 164 -3.78 -20.13 1.87
N ILE A 165 -2.65 -20.74 1.50
CA ILE A 165 -1.29 -20.24 1.71
C ILE A 165 -0.80 -19.52 0.45
N ARG A 166 -0.96 -20.17 -0.70
CA ARG A 166 -0.67 -19.68 -2.05
C ARG A 166 -1.90 -18.99 -2.62
N ASN A 167 -2.18 -17.80 -2.09
CA ASN A 167 -3.33 -17.00 -2.45
C ASN A 167 -2.95 -15.70 -3.17
N ALA A 168 -1.80 -15.67 -3.85
CA ALA A 168 -1.30 -14.55 -4.65
C ALA A 168 -0.96 -13.24 -3.91
N ALA A 169 -1.80 -12.78 -2.98
CA ALA A 169 -1.65 -11.46 -2.37
C ALA A 169 -2.10 -11.38 -0.90
N HIS A 170 -1.46 -10.46 -0.17
CA HIS A 170 -1.71 -10.21 1.25
C HIS A 170 -1.97 -8.72 1.53
N GLY A 171 -2.77 -8.48 2.57
CA GLY A 171 -3.11 -7.18 3.10
C GLY A 171 -3.43 -7.29 4.59
N PRO A 172 -3.41 -6.18 5.33
CA PRO A 172 -3.57 -6.19 6.79
C PRO A 172 -4.98 -6.60 7.23
N ASP A 173 -5.05 -7.35 8.33
CA ASP A 173 -6.29 -7.97 8.83
C ASP A 173 -7.26 -7.01 9.55
N SER A 174 -6.86 -5.78 9.94
CA SER A 174 -7.75 -4.82 10.62
C SER A 174 -7.31 -3.36 10.48
N LEU A 175 -8.22 -2.42 10.78
CA LEU A 175 -7.92 -0.98 10.89
C LEU A 175 -6.87 -0.70 11.99
N SER A 176 -6.87 -1.49 13.06
CA SER A 176 -5.84 -1.40 14.12
C SER A 176 -4.47 -1.92 13.68
N CYS A 177 -4.42 -2.85 12.71
CA CYS A 177 -3.17 -3.22 12.00
C CYS A 177 -2.68 -2.08 11.09
N ALA A 178 -3.58 -1.22 10.59
CA ALA A 178 -3.20 -0.04 9.83
C ALA A 178 -2.71 1.13 10.70
N ALA A 179 -3.23 1.33 11.91
CA ALA A 179 -2.55 2.19 12.89
C ALA A 179 -1.17 1.62 13.28
N ARG A 180 -1.02 0.29 13.25
CA ARG A 180 0.26 -0.41 13.35
C ARG A 180 1.16 -0.17 12.14
N VAL A 181 0.69 0.43 11.03
CA VAL A 181 1.53 1.01 9.94
C VAL A 181 2.57 2.00 10.50
N ARG A 182 2.29 2.65 11.65
CA ARG A 182 3.29 3.47 12.38
C ARG A 182 4.43 2.65 13.00
N ARG A 183 4.20 1.40 13.41
CA ARG A 183 5.24 0.47 13.93
C ARG A 183 5.85 -0.38 12.80
N PHE A 184 5.08 -0.60 11.75
CA PHE A 184 5.44 -1.04 10.40
C PHE A 184 6.37 -0.07 9.68
N LYS A 185 6.52 1.18 10.18
CA LYS A 185 7.71 1.96 9.84
C LYS A 185 8.95 1.10 10.05
N ASN A 186 9.09 0.28 11.09
CA ASN A 186 10.33 -0.49 11.27
C ASN A 186 10.53 -1.64 10.27
N ILE A 187 9.49 -2.38 9.86
CA ILE A 187 9.63 -3.45 8.85
C ILE A 187 9.64 -2.88 7.43
N LEU A 188 8.85 -1.85 7.14
CA LEU A 188 8.91 -1.14 5.87
C LEU A 188 10.18 -0.26 5.76
N ILE A 189 10.81 0.16 6.87
CA ILE A 189 12.16 0.76 6.91
C ILE A 189 13.22 -0.33 6.70
N LEU A 190 13.08 -1.51 7.33
CA LEU A 190 13.98 -2.64 7.09
C LEU A 190 13.95 -3.08 5.62
N VAL A 191 12.75 -3.13 5.05
CA VAL A 191 12.50 -3.64 3.70
C VAL A 191 12.70 -2.56 2.64
N LEU A 192 12.19 -1.33 2.79
CA LEU A 192 12.27 -0.29 1.75
C LEU A 192 13.42 0.73 1.93
N PHE A 193 13.97 0.91 3.14
CA PHE A 193 14.90 2.01 3.43
C PHE A 193 16.30 1.58 3.94
N LEU A 194 16.56 0.29 4.15
CA LEU A 194 17.92 -0.22 4.44
C LEU A 194 18.50 -0.90 3.19
N ASN A 195 19.01 -0.07 2.29
CA ASN A 195 20.30 -0.17 1.60
C ASN A 195 20.59 1.21 0.99
#